data_AF-A0A9R0BI27-F1
#
_entry.id   AF-A0A9R0BI27-F1
#
_cell.length_a   1.000
_cell.length_b   1.000
_cell.length_c   1.000
_cell.angle_alpha   90.00
_cell.angle_beta   90.00
_cell.angle_gamma   90.00
#
_symmetry.space_group_name_H-M   'P 1'
#
loop_
_entity.id
_entity.type
_entity.pdbx_description
1 polymer ?
#
loop_
_entity_poly.entity_id
_entity_poly.type
_entity_poly.pdbx_seq_one_letter_code
_entity_poly.pdbx_strand_id
1 'polypeptide(L)'
;MTRISNITIAEQSEYCFLAIRKTIDFMVEFSEFSKQSFEKISKYLEERGILSSGAPIVCFHNMDLAKLDVEVGFPVATYIDGKNEILQRIVPAQKIITAIDLGPYELQDPTLEDLFSWANSNGYKLHGDIYYQYLNDINRPASEYLTKMMLPII
;
A
#
# COMPACT_ATOMS: atom_id res chain seq x y z
N MET A 1 12.04 7.56 -16.58
CA MET A 1 10.88 6.67 -16.40
C MET A 1 11.27 5.70 -15.31
N THR A 2 10.64 5.79 -14.14
CA THR A 2 10.94 4.99 -12.93
C THR A 2 10.14 3.68 -12.91
N ARG A 3 8.99 3.61 -13.60
CA ARG A 3 8.28 2.36 -13.86
C ARG A 3 9.16 1.37 -14.62
N ILE A 4 9.34 0.18 -14.03
CA ILE A 4 10.13 -0.93 -14.61
C ILE A 4 9.29 -2.10 -15.11
N SER A 5 7.98 -2.08 -14.89
CA SER A 5 7.06 -3.11 -15.37
C SER A 5 6.07 -2.58 -16.41
N ASN A 6 5.49 -3.49 -17.18
CA ASN A 6 4.27 -3.20 -17.92
C ASN A 6 3.12 -2.88 -16.94
N ILE A 7 2.19 -2.04 -17.37
CA ILE A 7 0.90 -1.90 -16.70
C ILE A 7 0.08 -3.14 -17.07
N THR A 8 -0.43 -3.83 -16.06
CA THR A 8 -1.20 -5.06 -16.24
C THR A 8 -2.46 -5.04 -15.39
N ILE A 9 -3.44 -5.84 -15.78
CA ILE A 9 -4.59 -6.15 -14.94
C ILE A 9 -4.32 -7.51 -14.30
N ALA A 10 -4.56 -7.61 -13.00
CA ALA A 10 -4.44 -8.84 -12.25
C ALA A 10 -5.68 -9.07 -11.39
N GLU A 11 -5.99 -10.35 -11.15
CA GLU A 11 -6.90 -10.73 -10.08
C GLU A 11 -6.11 -10.80 -8.78
N GLN A 12 -6.42 -9.90 -7.86
CA GLN A 12 -5.95 -9.94 -6.49
C GLN A 12 -6.85 -10.88 -5.71
N SER A 13 -6.27 -11.91 -5.09
CA SER A 13 -7.00 -12.77 -4.16
C SER A 13 -7.39 -12.00 -2.90
N GLU A 14 -8.44 -12.47 -2.23
CA GLU A 14 -8.79 -11.98 -0.90
C GLU A 14 -7.64 -12.21 0.09
N TYR A 15 -7.40 -11.24 0.98
CA TYR A 15 -6.43 -11.40 2.08
C TYR A 15 -6.85 -10.64 3.33
N CYS A 16 -6.39 -11.12 4.49
CA CYS A 16 -6.54 -10.41 5.74
C CYS A 16 -5.45 -9.33 5.85
N PHE A 17 -5.83 -8.14 6.28
CA PHE A 17 -4.94 -6.99 6.44
C PHE A 17 -5.04 -6.47 7.87
N LEU A 18 -3.89 -6.49 8.57
CA LEU A 18 -3.75 -5.82 9.85
C LEU A 18 -3.15 -4.45 9.63
N ALA A 19 -3.83 -3.41 10.09
CA ALA A 19 -3.40 -2.05 9.81
C ALA A 19 -3.82 -1.06 10.89
N ILE A 20 -3.19 0.10 10.85
CA ILE A 20 -3.61 1.29 11.60
C ILE A 20 -4.05 2.32 10.57
N ARG A 21 -5.26 2.85 10.73
CA ARG A 21 -5.84 3.87 9.85
C ARG A 21 -5.99 5.19 10.59
N LYS A 22 -5.55 6.28 9.95
CA LYS A 22 -5.61 7.63 10.52
C LYS A 22 -5.79 8.66 9.41
N THR A 23 -6.52 9.74 9.70
CA THR A 23 -6.50 10.95 8.88
C THR A 23 -5.36 11.87 9.35
N ILE A 24 -4.48 12.27 8.43
CA ILE A 24 -3.26 13.03 8.74
C ILE A 24 -2.99 14.13 7.71
N ASP A 25 -2.11 15.09 8.06
CA ASP A 25 -1.39 15.87 7.05
C ASP A 25 -0.18 15.07 6.54
N PHE A 26 -0.15 14.78 5.24
CA PHE A 26 0.87 13.95 4.62
C PHE A 26 2.28 14.52 4.78
N MET A 27 2.44 15.84 4.63
CA MET A 27 3.75 16.48 4.63
C MET A 27 4.33 16.60 6.05
N VAL A 28 3.47 16.56 7.07
CA VAL A 28 3.85 16.73 8.47
C VAL A 28 3.97 15.41 9.21
N GLU A 29 3.01 14.49 9.03
CA GLU A 29 2.83 13.35 9.92
C GLU A 29 3.18 12.00 9.28
N PHE A 30 3.15 11.87 7.95
CA PHE A 30 3.16 10.56 7.28
C PHE A 30 4.40 9.72 7.61
N SER A 31 5.58 10.33 7.61
CA SER A 31 6.84 9.62 7.88
C SER A 31 6.87 9.02 9.29
N GLU A 32 6.52 9.81 10.31
CA GLU A 32 6.49 9.33 11.69
C GLU A 32 5.35 8.33 11.91
N PHE A 33 4.15 8.63 11.39
CA PHE A 33 2.97 7.77 11.50
C PHE A 33 3.20 6.39 10.88
N SER A 34 3.72 6.33 9.65
CA SER A 34 3.96 5.07 8.95
C SER A 34 5.00 4.21 9.67
N LYS A 35 6.13 4.82 10.09
CA LYS A 35 7.17 4.14 10.86
C LYS A 35 6.62 3.55 12.16
N GLN A 36 5.96 4.35 12.98
CA GLN A 36 5.39 3.89 14.26
C GLN A 36 4.34 2.80 14.05
N SER A 37 3.53 2.91 13.00
CA SER A 37 2.50 1.92 12.69
C SER A 37 3.12 0.57 12.30
N PHE A 38 4.13 0.57 11.42
CA PHE A 38 4.85 -0.66 11.05
C PHE A 38 5.53 -1.30 12.25
N GLU A 39 6.19 -0.52 13.12
CA GLU A 39 6.84 -1.03 14.34
C GLU A 39 5.84 -1.66 15.31
N LYS A 40 4.69 -0.99 15.56
CA LYS A 40 3.62 -1.50 16.43
C LYS A 40 3.05 -2.81 15.91
N ILE A 41 2.73 -2.89 14.62
CA ILE A 41 2.13 -4.10 14.04
C ILE A 41 3.17 -5.23 13.97
N SER A 42 4.42 -4.94 13.64
CA SER A 42 5.49 -5.95 13.65
C SER A 42 5.68 -6.56 15.03
N LYS A 43 5.73 -5.73 16.07
CA LYS A 43 5.80 -6.19 17.47
C LYS A 43 4.57 -7.03 17.86
N TYR A 44 3.38 -6.60 17.44
CA TYR A 44 2.14 -7.33 17.70
C TYR A 44 2.14 -8.75 17.10
N LEU A 45 2.65 -8.87 15.88
CA LEU A 45 2.82 -10.13 15.16
C LEU A 45 3.88 -11.01 15.83
N GLU A 46 5.03 -10.45 16.20
CA GLU A 46 6.13 -11.14 16.87
C GLU A 46 5.70 -11.72 18.23
N GLU A 47 5.02 -10.93 19.07
CA GLU A 47 4.50 -11.37 20.37
C GLU A 47 3.56 -12.57 20.29
N ARG A 48 2.96 -12.82 19.12
CA ARG A 48 2.01 -13.92 18.87
C ARG A 48 2.60 -15.05 18.02
N GLY A 49 3.85 -14.91 17.57
CA GLY A 49 4.46 -15.86 16.64
C GLY A 49 3.73 -15.94 15.29
N ILE A 50 3.11 -14.84 14.85
CA ILE A 50 2.42 -14.74 13.56
C ILE A 50 3.35 -14.09 12.55
N LEU A 51 3.39 -14.61 11.33
CA LEU A 51 4.14 -14.03 10.22
C LEU A 51 3.22 -13.23 9.30
N SER A 52 3.76 -12.17 8.68
CA SER A 52 3.09 -11.55 7.55
C SER A 52 3.07 -12.50 6.36
N SER A 53 2.03 -12.43 5.55
CA SER A 53 1.90 -13.21 4.30
C SER A 53 2.50 -12.49 3.09
N GLY A 54 3.03 -11.28 3.29
CA GLY A 54 3.60 -10.46 2.24
C GLY A 54 4.23 -9.18 2.77
N ALA A 55 4.69 -8.37 1.81
CA ALA A 55 5.31 -7.08 2.06
C ALA A 55 4.34 -6.08 2.74
N PRO A 56 4.88 -5.09 3.50
CA PRO A 56 4.10 -4.00 4.06
C PRO A 56 3.38 -3.19 2.98
N ILE A 57 2.20 -2.69 3.34
CA ILE A 57 1.30 -1.98 2.44
C ILE A 57 0.88 -0.66 3.09
N VAL A 58 0.82 0.39 2.25
CA VAL A 58 0.12 1.64 2.53
C VAL A 58 -1.07 1.73 1.59
N CYS A 59 -2.24 2.02 2.13
CA CYS A 59 -3.48 2.22 1.40
C CYS A 59 -3.95 3.67 1.61
N PHE A 60 -4.05 4.42 0.52
CA PHE A 60 -4.62 5.77 0.51
C PHE A 60 -6.07 5.69 0.06
N HIS A 61 -6.99 6.19 0.88
CA HIS A 61 -8.43 6.19 0.59
C HIS A 61 -8.92 7.48 -0.08
N ASN A 62 -8.08 8.52 -0.10
CA ASN A 62 -8.31 9.78 -0.79
C ASN A 62 -6.96 10.37 -1.27
N MET A 63 -7.03 11.52 -1.94
CA MET A 63 -5.85 12.26 -2.42
C MET A 63 -5.72 13.66 -1.79
N ASP A 64 -6.47 13.95 -0.71
CA ASP A 64 -6.36 15.22 0.00
C ASP A 64 -5.16 15.16 0.94
N LEU A 65 -4.00 15.66 0.49
CA LEU A 65 -2.75 15.58 1.25
C LEU A 65 -2.78 16.31 2.60
N ALA A 66 -3.67 17.29 2.80
CA ALA A 66 -3.82 17.99 4.08
C ALA A 66 -4.74 17.25 5.06
N LYS A 67 -5.58 16.34 4.54
CA LYS A 67 -6.52 15.49 5.31
C LYS A 67 -6.55 14.09 4.72
N LEU A 68 -5.37 13.50 4.64
CA LEU A 68 -5.13 12.25 3.97
C LEU A 68 -5.64 11.12 4.83
N ASP A 69 -6.62 10.37 4.33
CA ASP A 69 -7.12 9.16 4.96
C ASP A 69 -6.28 7.98 4.50
N VAL A 70 -5.40 7.52 5.40
CA VAL A 70 -4.37 6.54 5.08
C VAL A 70 -4.35 5.40 6.09
N GLU A 71 -4.10 4.22 5.57
CA GLU A 71 -4.00 2.97 6.31
C GLU A 71 -2.64 2.32 6.05
N VAL A 72 -1.93 1.91 7.10
CA VAL A 72 -0.58 1.34 7.02
C VAL A 72 -0.54 0.01 7.75
N GLY A 73 -0.01 -1.04 7.11
CA GLY A 73 -0.06 -2.37 7.72
C GLY A 73 0.59 -3.50 6.94
N PHE A 74 0.24 -4.72 7.34
CA PHE A 74 0.77 -5.96 6.78
C PHE A 74 -0.36 -6.92 6.40
N PRO A 75 -0.25 -7.61 5.24
CA PRO A 75 -1.14 -8.73 4.94
C PRO A 75 -0.77 -9.93 5.83
N VAL A 76 -1.75 -10.72 6.25
CA VAL A 76 -1.59 -11.92 7.06
C VAL A 76 -2.40 -13.07 6.48
N ALA A 77 -1.92 -14.30 6.65
CA ALA A 77 -2.49 -15.48 6.00
C ALA A 77 -3.86 -15.89 6.55
N THR A 78 -4.13 -15.56 7.81
CA THR A 78 -5.36 -15.93 8.52
C THR A 78 -5.94 -14.73 9.24
N TYR A 79 -7.25 -14.75 9.43
CA TYR A 79 -7.93 -13.78 10.28
C TYR A 79 -7.35 -13.84 11.69
N ILE A 80 -7.00 -12.68 12.22
CA ILE A 80 -6.52 -12.50 13.59
C ILE A 80 -7.12 -11.23 14.15
N ASP A 81 -7.57 -11.29 15.40
CA ASP A 81 -8.18 -10.12 16.03
C ASP A 81 -7.17 -8.97 16.11
N GLY A 82 -7.67 -7.76 15.90
CA GLY A 82 -6.92 -6.54 16.17
C GLY A 82 -6.69 -6.33 17.67
N LYS A 83 -5.80 -5.40 18.02
CA LYS A 83 -5.57 -4.99 19.42
C LYS A 83 -5.32 -3.49 19.48
N ASN A 84 -6.03 -2.82 20.38
CA ASN A 84 -5.97 -1.38 20.57
C ASN A 84 -6.28 -0.64 19.24
N GLU A 85 -5.32 0.10 18.69
CA GLU A 85 -5.42 0.84 17.43
C GLU A 85 -5.19 -0.03 16.19
N ILE A 86 -4.69 -1.26 16.35
CA ILE A 86 -4.49 -2.19 15.24
C ILE A 86 -5.86 -2.76 14.87
N LEU A 87 -6.31 -2.41 13.68
CA LEU A 87 -7.53 -2.89 13.06
C LEU A 87 -7.22 -4.13 12.22
N GLN A 88 -8.19 -5.05 12.19
CA GLN A 88 -8.24 -6.10 11.20
C GLN A 88 -9.28 -5.70 10.15
N ARG A 89 -9.00 -5.99 8.88
CA ARG A 89 -10.02 -6.06 7.84
C ARG A 89 -9.69 -7.11 6.79
N ILE A 90 -10.71 -7.46 6.00
CA ILE A 90 -10.55 -8.28 4.80
C ILE A 90 -10.45 -7.32 3.59
N VAL A 91 -9.41 -7.48 2.78
CA VAL A 91 -9.35 -6.90 1.43
C VAL A 91 -9.97 -7.93 0.49
N PRO A 92 -11.10 -7.62 -0.16
CA PRO A 92 -11.82 -8.61 -0.96
C PRO A 92 -11.01 -9.00 -2.20
N ALA A 93 -11.33 -10.17 -2.76
CA ALA A 93 -10.86 -10.52 -4.08
C ALA A 93 -11.38 -9.50 -5.10
N GLN A 94 -10.49 -8.92 -5.90
CA GLN A 94 -10.82 -7.83 -6.81
C GLN A 94 -9.87 -7.76 -7.99
N LYS A 95 -10.31 -7.13 -9.07
CA LYS A 95 -9.41 -6.79 -10.19
C LYS A 95 -8.66 -5.52 -9.83
N ILE A 96 -7.36 -5.51 -10.14
CA ILE A 96 -6.48 -4.37 -9.94
C ILE A 96 -5.73 -4.06 -11.22
N ILE A 97 -5.46 -2.78 -11.46
CA ILE A 97 -4.41 -2.33 -12.38
C ILE A 97 -3.12 -2.18 -11.55
N THR A 98 -2.01 -2.71 -12.02
CA THR A 98 -0.76 -2.72 -11.27
C THR A 98 0.49 -2.51 -12.12
N ALA A 99 1.47 -1.86 -11.51
CA ALA A 99 2.84 -1.72 -12.03
C ALA A 99 3.84 -1.64 -10.87
N ILE A 100 5.13 -1.78 -11.19
CA ILE A 100 6.25 -1.66 -10.26
C ILE A 100 7.09 -0.43 -10.64
N ASP A 101 7.32 0.42 -9.66
CA ASP A 101 8.23 1.56 -9.68
C ASP A 101 9.59 1.16 -9.09
N LEU A 102 10.68 1.64 -9.70
CA LEU A 102 12.05 1.56 -9.21
C LEU A 102 12.59 2.96 -8.97
N GLY A 103 12.87 3.26 -7.71
CA GLY A 103 13.48 4.53 -7.32
C GLY A 103 12.95 5.09 -6.01
N PRO A 104 13.41 6.30 -5.64
CA PRO A 104 13.02 6.95 -4.39
C PRO A 104 11.53 7.25 -4.37
N TYR A 105 10.92 7.15 -3.18
CA TYR A 105 9.48 7.36 -2.99
C TYR A 105 9.02 8.76 -3.40
N GLU A 106 9.89 9.76 -3.39
CA GLU A 106 9.57 11.13 -3.77
C GLU A 106 9.45 11.32 -5.30
N LEU A 107 9.88 10.34 -6.09
CA LEU A 107 9.88 10.41 -7.56
C LEU A 107 8.90 9.41 -8.20
N GLN A 108 7.98 8.84 -7.42
CA GLN A 108 7.08 7.79 -7.89
C GLN A 108 5.81 8.31 -8.59
N ASP A 109 5.53 9.62 -8.50
CA ASP A 109 4.35 10.27 -9.10
C ASP A 109 4.15 9.94 -10.59
N PRO A 110 5.20 9.95 -11.46
CA PRO A 110 5.01 9.62 -12.87
C PRO A 110 4.48 8.21 -13.11
N THR A 111 4.82 7.23 -12.25
CA THR A 111 4.30 5.87 -12.36
C THR A 111 2.83 5.79 -11.98
N LEU A 112 2.40 6.55 -10.97
CA LEU A 112 1.00 6.65 -10.59
C LEU A 112 0.18 7.35 -11.69
N GLU A 113 0.70 8.44 -12.27
CA GLU A 113 0.08 9.15 -13.40
C GLU A 113 -0.06 8.27 -14.64
N ASP A 114 0.96 7.44 -14.93
CA ASP A 114 0.93 6.42 -15.99
C ASP A 114 -0.23 5.44 -15.79
N LEU A 115 -0.42 4.95 -14.55
CA LEU A 115 -1.50 4.02 -14.19
C LEU A 115 -2.88 4.66 -14.37
N PHE A 116 -3.07 5.90 -13.90
CA PHE A 116 -4.32 6.64 -14.08
C PHE A 116 -4.64 6.90 -15.56
N SER A 117 -3.64 7.35 -16.33
CA SER A 117 -3.77 7.61 -17.76
C SER A 117 -4.12 6.34 -18.54
N TRP A 118 -3.47 5.23 -18.19
CA TRP A 118 -3.74 3.93 -18.80
C TRP A 118 -5.14 3.42 -18.46
N ALA A 119 -5.58 3.53 -17.21
CA ALA A 119 -6.93 3.15 -16.79
C ALA A 119 -7.99 3.91 -17.59
N ASN A 120 -7.86 5.24 -17.67
CA ASN A 120 -8.77 6.10 -18.41
C ASN A 120 -8.79 5.77 -19.92
N SER A 121 -7.62 5.59 -20.53
CA SER A 121 -7.51 5.30 -21.97
C SER A 121 -8.12 3.94 -22.36
N ASN A 122 -8.18 3.00 -21.41
CA ASN A 122 -8.77 1.67 -21.62
C ASN A 122 -10.20 1.56 -21.07
N GLY A 123 -10.81 2.66 -20.61
CA GLY A 123 -12.20 2.71 -20.15
C GLY A 123 -12.45 2.05 -18.79
N TYR A 124 -11.42 1.87 -17.97
CA TYR A 124 -11.58 1.33 -16.61
C TYR A 124 -11.94 2.43 -15.61
N LYS A 125 -12.89 2.12 -14.73
CA LYS A 125 -13.25 2.99 -13.62
C LYS A 125 -12.54 2.51 -12.35
N LEU A 126 -11.82 3.41 -11.70
CA LEU A 126 -11.11 3.12 -10.45
C LEU A 126 -12.07 3.16 -9.25
N HIS A 127 -11.81 2.32 -8.26
CA HIS A 127 -12.54 2.34 -6.98
C HIS A 127 -12.27 3.62 -6.18
N GLY A 128 -11.03 4.11 -6.23
CA GLY A 128 -10.56 5.32 -5.54
C GLY A 128 -9.40 5.05 -4.57
N ASP A 129 -9.28 3.82 -4.07
CA ASP A 129 -8.17 3.43 -3.21
C ASP A 129 -6.87 3.25 -4.01
N ILE A 130 -5.74 3.63 -3.42
CA ILE A 130 -4.40 3.46 -4.00
C ILE A 130 -3.57 2.66 -3.00
N TYR A 131 -3.03 1.52 -3.43
CA TYR A 131 -2.21 0.66 -2.59
C TYR A 131 -0.76 0.68 -3.06
N TYR A 132 0.16 1.00 -2.15
CA TYR A 132 1.60 0.87 -2.33
C TYR A 132 2.12 -0.30 -1.49
N GLN A 133 2.76 -1.26 -2.14
CA GLN A 133 3.40 -2.40 -1.49
C GLN A 133 4.91 -2.30 -1.66
N TYR A 134 5.65 -2.23 -0.55
CA TYR A 134 7.11 -2.04 -0.55
C TYR A 134 7.83 -3.40 -0.63
N LEU A 135 8.39 -3.70 -1.79
CA LEU A 135 8.87 -5.05 -2.13
C LEU A 135 10.27 -5.37 -1.60
N ASN A 136 11.00 -4.38 -1.09
CA ASN A 136 12.34 -4.55 -0.55
C ASN A 136 12.62 -3.66 0.66
N ASP A 137 13.67 -4.00 1.40
CA ASP A 137 14.09 -3.24 2.57
C ASP A 137 14.65 -1.85 2.20
N ILE A 138 14.66 -0.97 3.20
CA ILE A 138 15.18 0.39 3.08
C ILE A 138 16.68 0.49 3.43
N ASN A 139 17.37 -0.64 3.68
CA ASN A 139 18.80 -0.66 4.05
C ASN A 139 19.71 -0.63 2.81
N ARG A 140 19.24 0.00 1.75
CA ARG A 140 19.85 0.02 0.41
C ARG A 140 19.69 1.42 -0.21
N PRO A 141 20.42 1.74 -1.29
CA PRO A 141 20.26 3.03 -1.96
C PRO A 141 18.81 3.26 -2.41
N ALA A 142 18.30 4.49 -2.26
CA ALA A 142 16.92 4.80 -2.63
C ALA A 142 16.61 4.57 -4.13
N SER A 143 17.63 4.61 -4.99
CA SER A 143 17.53 4.24 -6.41
C SER A 143 17.17 2.76 -6.64
N GLU A 144 17.26 1.93 -5.61
CA GLU A 144 16.96 0.50 -5.66
C GLU A 144 15.60 0.16 -5.03
N TYR A 145 14.88 1.11 -4.45
CA TYR A 145 13.59 0.83 -3.83
C TYR A 145 12.57 0.36 -4.87
N LEU A 146 11.81 -0.67 -4.51
CA LEU A 146 10.80 -1.28 -5.36
C LEU A 146 9.42 -1.10 -4.72
N THR A 147 8.55 -0.36 -5.40
CA THR A 147 7.17 -0.15 -4.96
C THR A 147 6.21 -0.72 -5.98
N LYS A 148 5.38 -1.68 -5.58
CA LYS A 148 4.26 -2.13 -6.40
C LYS A 148 3.04 -1.26 -6.10
N MET A 149 2.56 -0.57 -7.12
CA MET A 149 1.32 0.21 -7.06
C MET A 149 0.15 -0.67 -7.54
N MET A 150 -0.97 -0.62 -6.84
CA MET A 150 -2.18 -1.38 -7.17
C MET A 150 -3.41 -0.47 -7.05
N LEU A 151 -4.18 -0.37 -8.12
CA LEU A 151 -5.41 0.43 -8.21
C LEU A 151 -6.59 -0.51 -8.46
N PRO A 152 -7.50 -0.72 -7.49
CA PRO A 152 -8.70 -1.49 -7.72
C PRO A 152 -9.63 -0.84 -8.74
N ILE A 153 -10.32 -1.68 -9.50
CA ILE A 153 -11.28 -1.26 -10.54
C ILE A 153 -12.70 -1.77 -10.25
N ILE A 154 -13.69 -1.06 -10.77
CA ILE A 154 -15.13 -1.35 -10.68
C ILE A 154 -15.60 -2.16 -11.88
#